data_AF-A0A2S8BS50-F1
#
_entry.id   AF-A0A2S8BS50-F1
#
_cell.length_a   1.000
_cell.length_b   1.000
_cell.length_c   1.000
_cell.angle_alpha   90.00
_cell.angle_beta   90.00
_cell.angle_gamma   90.00
#
_symmetry.space_group_name_H-M   'P 1'
#
loop_
_entity.id
_entity.type
_entity.pdbx_description
1 polymer ?
#
loop_
_entity_poly.entity_id
_entity_poly.type
_entity_poly.pdbx_seq_one_letter_code
_entity_poly.pdbx_strand_id
1 'polypeptide(L)'
;MMSYMPGETRDIAHMPRGGFNASCLDRRLQTDRLEYLDRDDVDHLKRQVVRSLEVVGSLFGDHQRFARLALAEVDEVPDPTILELAPATARCRARC
;
A
#
# COMPACT_ATOMS: atom_id res chain seq x y z
N MET A 1 -8.57 9.47 25.04
CA MET A 1 -9.61 8.44 25.16
C MET A 1 -9.40 7.44 24.03
N MET A 2 -8.80 6.28 24.32
CA MET A 2 -8.58 5.22 23.32
C MET A 2 -9.87 4.43 23.19
N SER A 3 -10.54 4.51 22.03
CA SER A 3 -11.69 3.66 21.71
C SER A 3 -11.24 2.21 21.65
N TYR A 4 -11.46 1.47 22.72
CA TYR A 4 -11.42 0.01 22.70
C TYR A 4 -12.65 -0.46 21.93
N MET A 5 -12.48 -0.79 20.65
CA MET A 5 -13.50 -1.50 19.89
C MET A 5 -13.49 -2.95 20.39
N PRO A 6 -14.55 -3.46 21.06
CA PRO A 6 -14.66 -4.87 21.38
C PRO A 6 -15.07 -5.60 20.11
N GLY A 7 -14.16 -5.64 19.14
CA GLY A 7 -14.29 -6.50 17.97
C GLY A 7 -13.86 -7.89 18.38
N GLU A 8 -14.75 -8.86 18.23
CA GLU A 8 -14.42 -10.28 18.14
C GLU A 8 -13.11 -10.42 17.36
N THR A 9 -12.07 -10.99 17.97
CA THR A 9 -10.76 -11.16 17.35
C THR A 9 -10.90 -12.25 16.31
N ARG A 10 -11.40 -11.87 15.13
CA ARG A 10 -11.60 -12.81 14.02
C ARG A 10 -10.24 -13.22 13.51
N ASP A 11 -10.06 -14.53 13.39
CA ASP A 11 -8.80 -15.11 12.95
C ASP A 11 -8.42 -14.57 11.57
N ILE A 12 -7.30 -13.84 11.52
CA ILE A 12 -6.75 -13.24 10.31
C ILE A 12 -6.39 -14.34 9.30
N ALA A 13 -6.04 -15.55 9.78
CA ALA A 13 -5.73 -16.68 8.93
C ALA A 13 -6.93 -17.13 8.06
N HIS A 14 -8.16 -16.76 8.45
CA HIS A 14 -9.39 -17.11 7.75
C HIS A 14 -10.10 -15.91 7.10
N MET A 15 -9.45 -14.74 7.08
CA MET A 15 -10.05 -13.55 6.47
C MET A 15 -10.11 -13.72 4.93
N PRO A 16 -11.28 -13.53 4.30
CA PRO A 16 -11.38 -13.53 2.84
C PRO A 16 -10.45 -12.49 2.22
N ARG A 17 -9.90 -12.78 1.03
CA ARG A 17 -9.07 -11.81 0.31
C ARG A 17 -9.98 -10.65 -0.11
N GLY A 18 -9.65 -9.42 0.29
CA GLY A 18 -10.53 -8.25 0.24
C GLY A 18 -11.25 -7.90 1.56
N GLY A 19 -11.06 -8.70 2.61
CA GLY A 19 -11.62 -8.47 3.95
C GLY A 19 -13.04 -9.03 4.12
N PHE A 20 -13.56 -9.01 5.35
CA PHE A 20 -14.89 -9.54 5.66
C PHE A 20 -16.03 -8.85 4.88
N ASN A 21 -15.84 -7.56 4.59
CA ASN A 21 -16.79 -6.73 3.86
C ASN A 21 -16.48 -6.64 2.35
N ALA A 22 -15.63 -7.54 1.81
CA ALA A 22 -15.30 -7.57 0.38
C ALA A 22 -16.55 -7.64 -0.49
N SER A 23 -16.53 -6.95 -1.63
CA SER A 23 -17.64 -6.98 -2.58
C SER A 23 -17.85 -8.39 -3.15
N CYS A 24 -19.03 -8.66 -3.73
CA CYS A 24 -19.27 -9.93 -4.40
C CYS A 24 -18.30 -10.18 -5.57
N LEU A 25 -17.82 -9.11 -6.23
CA LEU A 25 -16.84 -9.21 -7.29
C LEU A 25 -15.49 -9.67 -6.74
N ASP A 26 -15.03 -9.08 -5.63
CA ASP A 26 -13.78 -9.46 -4.98
C ASP A 26 -13.78 -10.94 -4.59
N ARG A 27 -14.90 -11.42 -4.02
CA ARG A 27 -15.06 -12.85 -3.66
C ARG A 27 -15.06 -13.76 -4.88
N ARG A 28 -15.60 -13.31 -6.01
CA ARG A 28 -15.60 -14.08 -7.26
C ARG A 28 -14.21 -14.12 -7.92
N LEU A 29 -13.43 -13.06 -7.76
CA LEU A 29 -12.08 -12.95 -8.29
C LEU A 29 -11.03 -13.58 -7.37
N GLN A 30 -11.39 -13.95 -6.14
CA GLN A 30 -10.52 -14.72 -5.26
C GLN A 30 -10.20 -16.07 -5.89
N THR A 31 -8.91 -16.38 -5.99
CA THR A 31 -8.42 -17.64 -6.57
C THR A 31 -7.47 -18.34 -5.60
N ASP A 32 -7.40 -19.66 -5.68
CA ASP A 32 -6.41 -20.47 -4.94
C ASP A 32 -5.05 -20.52 -5.65
N ARG A 33 -4.89 -19.80 -6.77
CA ARG A 33 -3.61 -19.71 -7.47
C ARG A 33 -2.70 -18.74 -6.76
N LEU A 34 -1.43 -19.12 -6.64
CA LEU A 34 -0.40 -18.25 -6.10
C LEU A 34 -0.31 -16.98 -6.95
N GLU A 35 -0.49 -15.82 -6.31
CA GLU A 35 -0.43 -14.54 -7.01
C GLU A 35 0.99 -14.25 -7.47
N TYR A 36 1.11 -13.40 -8.48
CA TYR A 36 2.41 -13.02 -9.03
C TYR A 36 3.38 -12.47 -7.98
N LEU A 37 2.86 -11.77 -6.97
CA LEU A 37 3.65 -11.25 -5.85
C LEU A 37 4.16 -12.36 -4.91
N ASP A 38 3.39 -13.43 -4.75
CA ASP A 38 3.66 -14.53 -3.82
C ASP A 38 4.50 -15.67 -4.47
N ARG A 39 4.71 -15.60 -5.79
CA ARG A 39 5.45 -16.61 -6.57
C ARG A 39 6.96 -16.48 -6.45
N ASP A 40 7.66 -17.52 -5.99
CA ASP A 40 9.13 -17.49 -5.85
C ASP A 40 9.89 -17.74 -7.17
N ASP A 41 9.23 -18.31 -8.18
CA ASP A 41 9.85 -18.63 -9.48
C ASP A 41 10.14 -17.40 -10.36
N VAL A 42 9.70 -16.21 -9.94
CA VAL A 42 9.79 -14.97 -10.71
C VAL A 42 10.53 -13.84 -9.99
N ASP A 43 11.33 -14.14 -8.96
CA ASP A 43 12.03 -13.13 -8.16
C ASP A 43 12.94 -12.18 -8.93
N HIS A 44 13.58 -12.66 -10.00
CA HIS A 44 14.36 -11.81 -10.90
C HIS A 44 13.45 -10.77 -11.59
N LEU A 45 12.26 -11.19 -12.02
CA LEU A 45 11.33 -10.33 -12.75
C LEU A 45 10.66 -9.34 -11.79
N LYS A 46 10.34 -9.75 -10.55
CA LYS A 46 9.88 -8.83 -9.49
C LYS A 46 10.90 -7.71 -9.27
N ARG A 47 12.18 -8.05 -9.09
CA ARG A 47 13.26 -7.06 -8.93
C ARG A 47 13.42 -6.17 -10.16
N GLN A 48 13.28 -6.71 -11.36
CA GLN A 48 13.33 -5.92 -12.59
C GLN A 48 12.17 -4.93 -12.67
N VAL A 49 10.94 -5.33 -12.33
CA VAL A 49 9.78 -4.44 -12.29
C VAL A 49 9.99 -3.32 -11.29
N VAL A 50 10.41 -3.63 -10.05
CA VAL A 50 10.70 -2.63 -9.02
C VAL A 50 11.76 -1.64 -9.50
N ARG A 51 12.86 -2.13 -10.08
CA ARG A 51 13.92 -1.28 -10.61
C ARG A 51 13.43 -0.38 -11.75
N SER A 52 12.61 -0.91 -12.66
CA SER A 52 12.03 -0.12 -13.75
C SER A 52 11.12 0.99 -13.21
N LEU A 53 10.30 0.69 -12.21
CA LEU A 53 9.44 1.67 -11.56
C LEU A 53 10.25 2.76 -10.85
N GLU A 54 11.35 2.40 -10.20
CA GLU A 54 12.26 3.36 -9.56
C GLU A 54 12.93 4.28 -10.59
N VAL A 55 13.44 3.72 -11.70
CA VAL A 55 14.07 4.52 -12.78
C VAL A 55 13.06 5.46 -13.42
N VAL A 56 11.88 4.96 -13.79
CA VAL A 56 10.81 5.78 -14.37
C VAL A 56 10.38 6.86 -13.39
N GLY A 57 10.11 6.50 -12.13
CA GLY A 57 9.69 7.45 -11.10
C GLY A 57 10.75 8.53 -10.84
N SER A 58 12.03 8.19 -10.87
CA SER A 58 13.11 9.17 -10.77
C SER A 58 13.20 10.10 -11.99
N LEU A 59 12.99 9.59 -13.20
CA LEU A 59 13.06 10.38 -14.44
C LEU A 59 11.89 11.35 -14.58
N PHE A 60 10.68 10.92 -14.22
CA PHE A 60 9.47 11.75 -14.31
C PHE A 60 9.18 12.57 -13.05
N GLY A 61 9.96 12.39 -11.97
CA GLY A 61 9.78 13.10 -10.72
C GLY A 61 8.52 12.66 -9.96
N ASP A 62 8.08 11.42 -10.15
CA ASP A 62 6.83 10.91 -9.62
C ASP A 62 6.78 10.95 -8.09
N HIS A 63 7.92 10.72 -7.41
CA HIS A 63 7.99 10.82 -5.95
C HIS A 63 7.56 12.21 -5.44
N GLN A 64 8.04 13.28 -6.09
CA GLN A 64 7.66 14.65 -5.70
C GLN A 64 6.21 14.94 -6.05
N ARG A 65 5.76 14.45 -7.21
CA ARG A 65 4.36 14.61 -7.63
C ARG A 65 3.41 13.92 -6.67
N PHE A 66 3.67 12.67 -6.29
CA PHE A 66 2.86 11.91 -5.35
C PHE A 66 2.90 12.52 -3.94
N ALA A 67 4.07 12.97 -3.48
CA ALA A 67 4.17 13.68 -2.20
C ALA A 67 3.31 14.95 -2.20
N ARG A 68 3.33 15.75 -3.27
CA ARG A 68 2.45 16.93 -3.38
C ARG A 68 0.97 16.58 -3.37
N LEU A 69 0.57 15.53 -4.08
CA LEU A 69 -0.82 15.08 -4.09
C LEU A 69 -1.26 14.60 -2.70
N ALA A 70 -0.45 13.76 -2.05
CA ALA A 70 -0.74 13.26 -0.70
C ALA A 70 -0.81 14.39 0.33
N LEU A 71 0.06 15.39 0.25
CA LEU A 71 0.02 16.55 1.13
C LEU A 71 -1.17 17.46 0.86
N ALA A 72 -1.61 17.58 -0.40
CA ALA A 72 -2.80 18.36 -0.75
C ALA A 72 -4.09 17.78 -0.11
N GLU A 73 -4.17 16.46 0.08
CA GLU A 73 -5.32 15.82 0.74
C GLU A 73 -5.45 16.18 2.23
N VAL A 74 -4.38 16.67 2.86
CA VAL A 74 -4.35 17.01 4.29
C VAL A 74 -4.03 18.48 4.55
N ASP A 75 -4.07 19.33 3.53
CA ASP A 75 -3.66 20.75 3.60
C ASP A 75 -4.47 21.56 4.63
N GLU A 76 -5.73 21.18 4.86
CA GLU A 76 -6.61 21.83 5.84
C GLU A 76 -6.44 21.31 7.28
N VAL A 77 -5.66 20.24 7.48
CA VAL A 77 -5.42 19.65 8.80
C VAL A 77 -4.18 20.30 9.41
N PRO A 78 -4.30 21.07 10.51
CA PRO A 78 -3.14 21.66 11.15
C PRO A 78 -2.29 20.56 11.81
N ASP A 79 -0.98 20.57 11.53
CA ASP A 79 0.02 19.62 12.06
C ASP A 79 -0.38 18.13 11.89
N PRO A 80 -0.54 17.65 10.64
CA PRO A 80 -1.02 16.30 10.40
C PRO A 80 0.05 15.27 10.76
N THR A 81 -0.32 14.29 11.59
CA THR A 81 0.52 13.10 11.82
C THR A 81 0.39 12.15 10.65
N ILE A 82 1.46 11.95 9.88
CA ILE A 82 1.47 11.11 8.68
C ILE A 82 2.07 9.74 9.00
N LEU A 83 1.34 8.67 8.69
CA LEU A 83 1.82 7.29 8.72
C LEU A 83 2.09 6.80 7.29
N GLU A 84 3.34 6.50 6.98
CA GLU A 84 3.74 5.88 5.71
C GLU A 84 3.64 4.35 5.83
N LEU A 85 2.87 3.72 4.94
CA LEU A 85 2.73 2.26 4.85
C LEU A 85 3.60 1.74 3.70
N ALA A 86 4.46 0.75 3.99
CA ALA A 86 5.40 0.13 3.05
C ALA A 86 6.36 1.12 2.35
N PRO A 87 7.35 1.68 3.06
CA PRO A 87 8.36 2.55 2.45
C PRO A 87 9.26 1.74 1.52
N ALA A 88 8.99 1.79 0.21
CA ALA A 88 9.74 1.00 -0.76
C ALA A 88 11.19 1.47 -0.91
N THR A 89 11.47 2.77 -0.77
CA THR A 89 12.81 3.40 -0.83
C THR A 89 12.68 4.86 -0.38
N ALA A 90 12.60 5.12 0.92
CA ALA A 90 12.28 6.45 1.44
C ALA A 90 13.41 7.48 1.17
N ARG A 91 13.14 8.41 0.26
CA ARG A 91 13.63 9.80 0.39
C ARG A 91 12.47 10.78 0.32
N CYS A 92 11.53 10.65 1.27
CA CYS A 92 10.61 11.72 1.60
C CYS A 92 11.31 12.65 2.61
N ARG A 93 11.87 13.77 2.14
CA ARG A 93 12.25 14.90 3.01
C ARG A 93 11.18 15.97 2.88
N ALA A 94 10.03 15.76 3.50
CA ALA A 94 9.15 16.86 3.81
C ALA A 94 9.74 17.58 5.03
N ARG A 95 10.26 18.80 4.82
CA ARG A 95 10.35 19.78 5.91
C ARG A 95 9.00 20.50 5.90
N CYS A 96 8.27 20.38 6.99
CA CYS A 96 7.31 21.41 7.40
C CYS A 96 8.09 22.70 7.72
#